data_AF-A0A8H7NZB8-F1
#
_entry.id   AF-A0A8H7NZB8-F1
#
_cell.length_a   1.000
_cell.length_b   1.000
_cell.length_c   1.000
_cell.angle_alpha   90.00
_cell.angle_beta   90.00
_cell.angle_gamma   90.00
#
_symmetry.space_group_name_H-M   'P 1'
#
loop_
_entity.id
_entity.type
_entity.pdbx_description
1 polymer ?
#
loop_
_entity_poly.entity_id
_entity_poly.type
_entity_poly.pdbx_seq_one_letter_code
_entity_poly.pdbx_strand_id
1 'polypeptide(L)'
;MSNYSKLGQFDPEYAAIVAALPPPPPPEKQRDHSRLREQFNVRVVGMTKDTLRPHLPPEDAYTVADHHVQVDDGKILVRCLTPRGSEDISFPVLLWIHGGGITL
;
A
#
# COMPACT_ATOMS: atom_id res chain seq x y z
N MET A 1 16.07 19.40 -25.95
CA MET A 1 15.81 19.51 -24.50
C MET A 1 14.35 19.13 -24.26
N SER A 2 14.08 18.12 -23.43
CA SER A 2 12.70 17.61 -23.23
C SER A 2 11.91 18.52 -22.28
N ASN A 3 10.64 18.80 -22.63
CA ASN A 3 9.70 19.69 -21.93
C ASN A 3 9.15 19.05 -20.64
N TYR A 4 9.99 18.80 -19.64
CA TYR A 4 9.56 18.25 -18.34
C TYR A 4 8.93 19.27 -17.38
N SER A 5 8.80 20.53 -17.80
CA SER A 5 8.22 21.62 -16.98
C SER A 5 6.80 21.32 -16.48
N LYS A 6 6.06 20.46 -17.17
CA LYS A 6 4.70 20.06 -16.81
C LYS A 6 4.63 18.98 -15.72
N LEU A 7 5.69 18.20 -15.49
CA LEU A 7 5.67 17.09 -14.52
C LEU A 7 5.70 17.56 -13.06
N GLY A 8 6.15 18.80 -12.81
CA GLY A 8 6.14 19.41 -11.49
C GLY A 8 4.88 20.24 -11.18
N GLN A 9 3.96 20.37 -12.14
CA GLN A 9 2.70 21.07 -11.94
C GLN A 9 1.68 20.07 -11.39
N PHE A 10 1.00 20.43 -10.30
CA PHE A 10 -0.09 19.60 -9.79
C PHE A 10 -1.22 19.52 -10.82
N ASP A 11 -1.78 18.33 -10.97
CA ASP A 11 -3.06 18.15 -11.62
C ASP A 11 -4.14 18.97 -10.89
N PRO A 12 -5.06 19.67 -11.57
CA PRO A 12 -6.10 20.46 -10.92
C PRO A 12 -6.96 19.69 -9.91
N GLU A 13 -7.27 18.42 -10.18
CA GLU A 13 -8.02 17.56 -9.25
C GLU A 13 -7.21 17.26 -8.00
N TYR A 14 -5.91 17.06 -8.16
CA TYR A 14 -4.98 16.84 -7.05
C TYR A 14 -4.69 18.11 -6.25
N ALA A 15 -4.64 19.28 -6.90
CA ALA A 15 -4.36 20.56 -6.25
C ALA A 15 -5.40 20.91 -5.17
N ALA A 16 -6.68 20.62 -5.43
CA ALA A 16 -7.76 20.84 -4.46
C ALA A 16 -7.56 19.98 -3.20
N ILE A 17 -7.10 18.74 -3.36
CA ILE A 17 -6.86 17.81 -2.25
C ILE A 17 -5.62 18.25 -1.45
N VAL A 18 -4.52 18.58 -2.12
CA VAL A 18 -3.27 19.02 -1.47
C VAL A 18 -3.49 20.25 -0.59
N ALA A 19 -4.32 21.19 -1.02
CA ALA A 19 -4.66 22.37 -0.24
C ALA A 19 -5.34 22.06 1.11
N ALA A 20 -5.98 20.88 1.24
CA ALA A 20 -6.65 20.43 2.45
C ALA A 20 -5.80 19.47 3.31
N LEU A 21 -4.60 19.07 2.84
CA LEU A 21 -3.75 18.15 3.58
C LEU A 21 -3.09 18.82 4.80
N PRO A 22 -2.79 18.04 5.87
CA PRO A 22 -1.99 18.52 6.98
C PRO A 22 -0.61 19.01 6.49
N PRO A 23 0.04 19.92 7.24
CA PRO A 23 1.40 20.35 6.91
C PRO A 23 2.36 19.15 6.84
N PRO A 24 3.40 19.23 5.98
CA PRO A 24 4.34 18.14 5.81
C PRO A 24 5.03 17.79 7.14
N PRO A 25 5.45 16.52 7.31
CA PRO A 25 6.16 16.12 8.51
C PRO A 25 7.46 16.92 8.68
N PRO A 26 7.96 17.08 9.92
CA PRO A 26 9.22 17.77 10.20
C PRO A 26 10.39 17.24 9.35
N PRO A 27 11.49 18.01 9.20
CA PRO A 27 12.70 17.54 8.54
C PRO A 27 13.15 16.18 9.06
N GLU A 28 13.74 15.35 8.20
CA GLU A 28 14.07 13.95 8.50
C GLU A 28 14.82 13.78 9.83
N LYS A 29 15.81 14.65 10.09
CA LYS A 29 16.61 14.65 11.33
C LYS A 29 15.81 14.87 12.62
N GLN A 30 14.55 15.27 12.50
CA GLN A 30 13.62 15.57 13.59
C GLN A 30 12.42 14.61 13.59
N ARG A 31 12.41 13.59 12.71
CA ARG A 31 11.32 12.63 12.61
C ARG A 31 11.50 11.52 13.63
N ASP A 32 10.43 11.26 14.36
CA ASP A 32 10.26 10.00 15.10
C ASP A 32 9.59 8.98 14.17
N HIS A 33 10.38 8.00 13.70
CA HIS A 33 9.88 6.97 12.77
C HIS A 33 8.79 6.10 13.39
N SER A 34 8.82 5.85 14.69
CA SER A 34 7.78 5.06 15.37
C SER A 34 6.44 5.79 15.31
N ARG A 35 6.46 7.09 15.59
CA ARG A 35 5.27 7.95 15.47
C ARG A 35 4.77 8.05 14.03
N LEU A 36 5.67 8.10 13.05
CA LEU A 36 5.29 8.14 11.64
C LEU A 36 4.61 6.84 11.18
N ARG A 37 5.13 5.68 11.59
CA ARG A 37 4.52 4.37 11.32
C ARG A 37 3.13 4.26 11.90
N GLU A 38 2.95 4.67 13.16
CA GLU A 38 1.66 4.67 13.82
C GLU A 38 0.65 5.56 13.08
N GLN A 39 1.06 6.79 12.75
CA GLN A 39 0.20 7.72 12.01
C GLN A 39 -0.16 7.21 10.63
N PHE A 40 0.78 6.57 9.93
CA PHE A 40 0.54 5.96 8.62
C PHE A 40 -0.48 4.83 8.72
N ASN A 41 -0.33 3.94 9.70
CA ASN A 41 -1.26 2.82 9.92
C ASN A 41 -2.68 3.30 10.22
N VAL A 42 -2.82 4.32 11.07
CA VAL A 42 -4.15 4.83 11.44
C VAL A 42 -4.76 5.65 10.31
N ARG A 43 -4.04 6.64 9.79
CA ARG A 43 -4.62 7.66 8.89
C ARG A 43 -4.64 7.24 7.44
N VAL A 44 -3.60 6.56 6.97
CA VAL A 44 -3.50 6.16 5.57
C VAL A 44 -4.11 4.78 5.40
N VAL A 45 -3.54 3.77 6.06
CA VAL A 45 -4.01 2.39 5.90
C VAL A 45 -5.45 2.20 6.38
N GLY A 46 -5.81 2.78 7.54
CA GLY A 46 -7.18 2.74 8.06
C GLY A 46 -8.18 3.36 7.11
N MET A 47 -7.97 4.62 6.72
CA MET A 47 -8.84 5.34 5.78
C MET A 47 -8.96 4.60 4.44
N THR A 48 -7.83 4.17 3.84
CA THR A 48 -7.85 3.44 2.57
C THR A 48 -8.66 2.15 2.69
N LYS A 49 -8.50 1.38 3.77
CA LYS A 49 -9.30 0.17 3.98
C LYS A 49 -10.78 0.49 4.09
N ASP A 50 -11.16 1.51 4.85
CA ASP A 50 -12.56 1.89 5.02
C ASP A 50 -13.20 2.37 3.71
N THR A 51 -12.49 3.18 2.92
CA THR A 51 -12.96 3.66 1.61
C THR A 51 -13.07 2.53 0.59
N LEU A 52 -12.15 1.56 0.59
CA LEU A 52 -12.14 0.47 -0.39
C LEU A 52 -13.00 -0.73 0.01
N ARG A 53 -13.33 -0.90 1.29
CA ARG A 53 -14.11 -2.04 1.80
C ARG A 53 -15.41 -2.30 1.02
N PRO A 54 -16.22 -1.29 0.66
CA PRO A 54 -17.45 -1.51 -0.11
C PRO A 54 -17.22 -2.04 -1.54
N HIS A 55 -15.99 -1.92 -2.05
CA HIS A 55 -15.60 -2.32 -3.41
C HIS A 55 -14.90 -3.68 -3.45
N LEU A 56 -14.80 -4.37 -2.31
CA LEU A 56 -14.20 -5.70 -2.28
C LEU A 56 -15.09 -6.70 -3.02
N PRO A 57 -14.49 -7.69 -3.70
CA PRO A 57 -15.23 -8.85 -4.16
C PRO A 57 -15.95 -9.55 -2.98
N PRO A 58 -17.01 -10.32 -3.26
CA PRO A 58 -17.61 -11.22 -2.27
C PRO A 58 -16.55 -12.09 -1.58
N GLU A 59 -16.77 -12.41 -0.29
CA GLU A 59 -15.79 -13.16 0.51
C GLU A 59 -15.47 -14.55 -0.05
N ASP A 60 -16.41 -15.16 -0.78
CA ASP A 60 -16.23 -16.44 -1.44
C ASP A 60 -15.54 -16.34 -2.81
N ALA A 61 -15.31 -15.14 -3.34
CA ALA A 61 -14.65 -14.96 -4.64
C ALA A 61 -13.13 -15.25 -4.60
N TYR A 62 -12.52 -15.32 -3.41
CA TYR A 62 -11.10 -15.58 -3.24
C TYR A 62 -10.80 -16.22 -1.87
N THR A 63 -9.60 -16.75 -1.71
CA THR A 63 -9.07 -17.20 -0.41
C THR A 63 -7.87 -16.35 -0.03
N VAL A 64 -7.66 -16.22 1.28
CA VAL A 64 -6.48 -15.56 1.86
C VAL A 64 -5.75 -16.57 2.71
N ALA A 65 -4.47 -16.77 2.43
CA ALA A 65 -3.62 -17.67 3.19
C ALA A 65 -2.29 -16.99 3.55
N ASP A 66 -1.91 -17.12 4.82
CA ASP A 66 -0.66 -16.57 5.34
C ASP A 66 0.38 -17.69 5.44
N HIS A 67 1.53 -17.49 4.79
CA HIS A 67 2.62 -18.47 4.72
C HIS A 67 3.89 -17.90 5.33
N HIS A 68 4.55 -18.68 6.19
CA HIS A 68 5.88 -18.33 6.70
C HIS A 68 6.93 -18.98 5.80
N VAL A 69 7.59 -18.18 4.98
CA VAL A 69 8.61 -18.63 4.03
C VAL A 69 9.98 -18.48 4.69
N GLN A 70 10.79 -19.53 4.63
CA GLN A 70 12.16 -19.52 5.13
C GLN A 70 13.05 -18.75 4.16
N VAL A 71 13.90 -17.89 4.70
CA VAL A 71 14.95 -17.15 4.01
C VAL A 71 16.26 -17.30 4.78
N ASP A 72 17.38 -16.92 4.19
CA ASP A 72 18.72 -17.15 4.76
C ASP A 72 18.84 -16.67 6.22
N ASP A 73 18.27 -15.50 6.54
CA ASP A 73 18.33 -14.88 7.86
C ASP A 73 17.02 -14.93 8.67
N GLY A 74 16.10 -15.85 8.34
CA GLY A 74 14.91 -16.08 9.16
C GLY A 74 13.66 -16.45 8.39
N LYS A 75 12.51 -15.93 8.83
CA LYS A 75 11.21 -16.18 8.19
C LYS A 75 10.52 -14.88 7.85
N ILE A 76 9.94 -14.83 6.66
CA ILE A 76 9.06 -13.74 6.24
C ILE A 76 7.62 -14.24 6.14
N LEU A 77 6.68 -13.36 6.47
CA LEU A 77 5.26 -13.61 6.26
C LEU A 77 4.89 -13.18 4.84
N VAL A 78 4.36 -14.12 4.05
CA VAL A 78 3.80 -13.86 2.72
C VAL A 78 2.31 -14.12 2.78
N ARG A 79 1.51 -13.11 2.45
CA ARG A 79 0.06 -13.24 2.30
C ARG A 79 -0.28 -13.51 0.85
N CYS A 80 -0.87 -14.67 0.59
CA CYS A 80 -1.38 -15.07 -0.72
C CYS A 80 -2.87 -14.79 -0.81
N LEU A 81 -3.28 -14.11 -1.89
CA LEU A 81 -4.68 -13.96 -2.27
C LEU A 81 -4.90 -14.76 -3.54
N THR A 82 -5.76 -15.78 -3.48
CA THR A 82 -5.99 -16.68 -4.61
C THR A 82 -7.45 -16.57 -5.05
N PRO A 83 -7.74 -16.18 -6.31
CA PRO A 83 -9.10 -16.21 -6.83
C PRO A 83 -9.70 -17.61 -6.73
N ARG A 84 -11.00 -17.72 -6.45
CA ARG A 84 -11.68 -19.02 -6.48
C ARG A 84 -11.88 -19.46 -7.94
N GLY A 85 -11.56 -20.72 -8.21
CA GLY A 85 -11.79 -21.39 -9.48
C GLY A 85 -12.02 -22.89 -9.30
N SER A 86 -12.16 -23.64 -10.40
CA SER A 86 -12.21 -25.10 -10.37
C SER A 86 -10.92 -25.70 -9.80
N GLU A 87 -10.99 -26.86 -9.15
CA GLU A 87 -9.84 -27.45 -8.42
C GLU A 87 -8.56 -27.63 -9.27
N ASP A 88 -8.71 -27.83 -10.59
CA ASP A 88 -7.59 -28.06 -11.51
C ASP A 88 -7.07 -26.79 -12.23
N ILE A 89 -7.55 -25.60 -11.87
CA ILE A 89 -7.10 -24.35 -12.52
C ILE A 89 -5.89 -23.77 -11.79
N SER A 90 -4.94 -23.25 -12.57
CA SER A 90 -3.83 -22.45 -12.07
C SER A 90 -3.94 -21.02 -12.58
N PHE A 91 -3.43 -20.08 -11.78
CA PHE A 91 -3.42 -18.66 -12.12
C PHE A 91 -1.99 -18.15 -12.25
N PRO A 92 -1.73 -17.15 -13.10
CA PRO A 92 -0.49 -16.39 -13.06
C PRO A 92 -0.25 -15.79 -11.66
N VAL A 93 1.00 -15.73 -11.23
CA VAL A 93 1.38 -15.19 -9.91
C VAL A 93 1.82 -13.73 -10.05
N LEU A 94 1.23 -12.85 -9.23
CA LEU A 94 1.72 -11.49 -9.02
C LEU A 94 2.48 -11.43 -7.69
N LEU A 95 3.77 -11.10 -7.74
CA LEU A 95 4.53 -10.72 -6.55
C LEU A 95 4.37 -9.22 -6.31
N TRP A 96 3.66 -8.86 -5.25
CA TRP A 96 3.46 -7.47 -4.84
C TRP A 96 4.33 -7.11 -3.62
N ILE A 97 5.12 -6.05 -3.75
CA ILE A 97 5.93 -5.50 -2.66
C ILE A 97 5.39 -4.10 -2.35
N HIS A 98 4.97 -3.88 -1.10
CA HIS A 98 4.39 -2.60 -0.71
C HIS A 98 5.43 -1.47 -0.68
N GLY A 99 4.96 -0.23 -0.87
CA GLY A 99 5.78 0.97 -0.68
C GLY A 99 6.06 1.25 0.80
N GLY A 100 6.77 2.34 1.08
CA GLY A 100 7.08 2.72 2.47
C GLY A 100 8.48 3.30 2.67
N GLY A 101 9.24 3.49 1.60
CA GLY A 101 10.60 4.04 1.69
C GLY A 101 11.49 3.23 2.62
N ILE A 102 11.30 1.90 2.65
CA ILE A 102 12.05 0.91 3.46
C ILE A 102 11.78 1.01 4.98
N THR A 103 11.17 2.10 5.45
CA THR A 103 11.10 2.40 6.89
C THR A 103 9.68 2.47 7.45
N LEU A 104 8.63 2.56 6.62
CA LEU A 104 7.23 2.58 7.06
C LEU A 104 6.67 1.19 7.32
#